data_AF-A0AAV2BCQ7-F1
#
_entry.id   AF-A0AAV2BCQ7-F1
#
_cell.length_a   1.000
_cell.length_b   1.000
_cell.length_c   1.000
_cell.angle_alpha   90.00
_cell.angle_beta   90.00
_cell.angle_gamma   90.00
#
_symmetry.space_group_name_H-M   'P 1'
#
loop_
_entity.id
_entity.type
_entity.pdbx_description
1 polymer ?
#
loop_
_entity_poly.entity_id
_entity_poly.type
_entity_poly.pdbx_seq_one_letter_code
_entity_poly.pdbx_strand_id
1 'polypeptide(L)'
;MRIVYGNGFTTPLKAIAKSKAMAEFLLVTRSTATKNVRKLSATKGLSPVIRYCEGESYGRIPVGEEGFDDSRCERIECSQGFRHVVGCGKVLKPEDPRCRIVDGEGHYPHCCPDIKCDLNVV
;
A
#
# COMPACT_ATOMS: atom_id res chain seq x y z
N MET A 1 -13.12 6.15 8.97
CA MET A 1 -11.76 5.87 8.45
C MET A 1 -11.29 4.56 9.09
N ARG A 2 -11.28 3.44 8.34
CA ARG A 2 -10.87 2.12 8.85
C ARG A 2 -9.50 1.81 8.26
N ILE A 3 -8.48 1.78 9.10
CA ILE A 3 -7.15 1.29 8.76
C ILE A 3 -7.13 -0.20 9.12
N VAL A 4 -6.88 -1.08 8.14
CA VAL A 4 -6.77 -2.52 8.38
C VAL A 4 -5.28 -2.87 8.46
N TYR A 5 -4.80 -3.21 9.66
CA TYR A 5 -3.47 -3.78 9.88
C TYR A 5 -3.60 -5.30 10.00
N GLY A 6 -3.04 -6.04 9.03
CA GLY A 6 -2.88 -7.49 9.15
C GLY A 6 -1.45 -7.82 9.59
N ASN A 7 -1.28 -8.38 10.80
CA ASN A 7 -0.04 -9.05 11.20
C ASN A 7 -0.29 -10.02 12.36
N GLY A 8 0.15 -11.27 12.20
CA GLY A 8 0.13 -12.27 13.27
C GLY A 8 0.61 -13.63 12.80
N PHE A 9 1.93 -13.80 12.62
CA PHE A 9 2.53 -15.12 12.53
C PHE A 9 3.70 -15.25 13.50
N THR A 10 3.38 -15.84 14.65
CA THR A 10 4.29 -16.27 15.70
C THR A 10 5.02 -17.53 15.26
N THR A 11 6.36 -17.54 15.27
CA THR A 11 7.12 -18.80 15.35
C THR A 11 8.29 -18.67 16.33
N PRO A 12 8.54 -19.72 17.15
CA PRO A 12 9.46 -19.66 18.27
C PRO A 12 10.93 -19.87 17.86
N LEU A 13 11.82 -18.99 18.32
CA LEU A 13 13.26 -19.21 18.27
C LEU A 13 13.67 -20.33 19.25
N LYS A 14 14.10 -21.47 18.71
CA LYS A 14 14.87 -22.48 19.45
C LYS A 14 16.26 -21.92 19.75
N ALA A 15 16.51 -21.68 21.04
CA ALA A 15 17.83 -21.40 21.58
C ALA A 15 18.72 -22.65 21.50
N ILE A 16 19.92 -22.52 20.95
CA ILE A 16 20.99 -23.52 21.11
C ILE A 16 22.20 -22.82 21.71
N ALA A 17 22.33 -22.97 23.02
CA ALA A 17 23.51 -22.61 23.78
C ALA A 17 24.64 -23.62 23.48
N LYS A 18 25.86 -23.14 23.25
CA LYS A 18 27.08 -23.94 23.39
C LYS A 18 28.19 -23.11 24.01
N SER A 19 28.35 -23.28 25.32
CA SER A 19 29.53 -22.91 26.08
C SER A 19 30.55 -24.05 26.00
N LYS A 20 31.81 -23.76 25.68
CA LYS A 20 32.93 -24.68 25.92
C LYS A 20 34.14 -23.88 26.41
N ALA A 21 34.44 -24.01 27.70
CA ALA A 21 35.72 -23.72 28.31
C ALA A 21 36.50 -25.06 28.37
N MET A 22 37.67 -25.15 27.75
CA MET A 22 39.03 -24.95 28.33
C MET A 22 39.58 -26.24 28.96
N ALA A 23 40.53 -26.88 28.28
CA ALA A 23 41.57 -27.72 28.90
C ALA A 23 42.78 -27.80 27.95
N GLU A 24 43.95 -27.45 28.51
CA GLU A 24 45.26 -27.27 27.88
C GLU A 24 45.94 -28.60 27.52
N PHE A 25 46.80 -28.63 26.50
CA PHE A 25 48.22 -29.03 26.63
C PHE A 25 48.99 -28.96 25.28
N LEU A 26 50.17 -28.34 25.34
CA LEU A 26 51.38 -28.49 24.49
C LEU A 26 51.40 -28.04 23.02
N LEU A 27 52.19 -26.95 22.84
CA LEU A 27 53.27 -26.73 21.85
C LEU A 27 53.03 -27.09 20.37
N VAL A 28 53.14 -26.07 19.49
CA VAL A 28 54.07 -26.01 18.34
C VAL A 28 53.62 -24.94 17.31
N THR A 29 54.49 -23.93 17.14
CA THR A 29 54.78 -23.06 15.97
C THR A 29 53.70 -22.27 15.20
N ARG A 30 53.98 -20.95 15.11
CA ARG A 30 53.72 -19.99 14.02
C ARG A 30 52.68 -20.39 12.96
N SER A 31 51.53 -19.73 12.99
CA SER A 31 50.82 -19.34 11.77
C SER A 31 50.10 -18.02 12.03
N THR A 32 50.65 -16.96 11.45
CA THR A 32 50.06 -15.63 11.43
C THR A 32 48.69 -15.69 10.77
N ALA A 33 47.75 -15.00 11.41
CA ALA A 33 46.38 -14.83 11.00
C ALA A 33 46.22 -14.52 9.50
N THR A 34 45.38 -15.29 8.83
CA THR A 34 44.44 -14.76 7.82
C THR A 34 43.12 -15.50 7.97
N LYS A 35 42.31 -15.07 8.93
CA LYS A 35 40.87 -15.39 8.92
C LYS A 35 40.29 -14.73 7.68
N ASN A 36 40.17 -15.50 6.61
CA ASN A 36 39.45 -15.09 5.40
C ASN A 36 37.95 -15.07 5.74
N VAL A 37 37.51 -14.04 6.47
CA VAL A 37 36.10 -13.77 6.70
C VAL A 37 35.56 -13.31 5.36
N ARG A 38 35.01 -14.25 4.58
CA ARG A 38 34.07 -13.88 3.52
C ARG A 38 32.96 -13.11 4.20
N LYS A 39 33.04 -11.78 4.14
CA LYS A 39 31.96 -10.89 4.53
C LYS A 39 30.86 -11.12 3.49
N LEU A 40 30.04 -12.14 3.68
CA LEU A 40 28.73 -12.18 3.05
C LEU A 40 27.98 -10.99 3.67
N SER A 41 28.10 -9.82 3.04
CA SER A 41 27.03 -8.84 3.16
C SER A 41 25.84 -9.48 2.48
N ALA A 42 25.05 -10.21 3.25
CA ALA A 42 23.65 -10.37 2.95
C ALA A 42 23.04 -8.98 3.14
N THR A 43 23.10 -8.16 2.09
CA THR A 43 22.07 -7.14 1.88
C THR A 43 20.79 -7.95 1.81
N LYS A 44 20.09 -8.09 2.95
CA LYS A 44 18.69 -8.49 2.94
C LYS A 44 18.04 -7.48 2.01
N GLY A 45 17.65 -7.95 0.83
CA GLY A 45 16.98 -7.15 -0.17
C GLY A 45 15.90 -6.35 0.53
N LEU A 46 16.01 -5.04 0.39
CA LEU A 46 15.00 -4.07 0.78
C LEU A 46 13.64 -4.63 0.34
N SER A 47 12.64 -4.56 1.23
CA SER A 47 11.25 -4.95 0.99
C SER A 47 10.84 -4.72 -0.47
N PRO A 48 10.04 -5.59 -1.13
CA PRO A 48 9.61 -5.31 -2.50
C PRO A 48 8.99 -3.92 -2.53
N VAL A 49 9.67 -2.99 -3.22
CA VAL A 49 9.14 -1.66 -3.47
C VAL A 49 7.88 -1.91 -4.27
N ILE A 50 6.72 -1.77 -3.64
CA ILE A 50 5.43 -1.91 -4.31
C ILE A 50 5.43 -0.87 -5.42
N ARG A 51 5.45 -1.33 -6.67
CA ARG A 51 5.52 -0.45 -7.86
C ARG A 51 4.17 -0.08 -8.42
N TYR A 52 3.10 -0.68 -7.89
CA TYR A 52 1.75 -0.46 -8.35
C TYR A 52 0.73 -0.68 -7.23
N CYS A 53 -0.38 0.03 -7.31
CA CYS A 53 -1.58 -0.22 -6.52
C CYS A 53 -2.47 -1.18 -7.31
N GLU A 54 -3.07 -2.16 -6.63
CA GLU A 54 -3.98 -3.14 -7.24
C GLU A 54 -5.34 -3.09 -6.56
N GLY A 55 -6.40 -3.13 -7.36
CA GLY A 55 -7.79 -3.23 -6.92
C GLY A 55 -8.62 -3.98 -7.95
N GLU A 56 -9.70 -4.62 -7.50
CA GLU A 56 -10.55 -5.44 -8.38
C GLU A 56 -11.29 -4.62 -9.44
N SER A 57 -11.67 -3.38 -9.10
CA SER A 57 -12.50 -2.51 -9.94
C SER A 57 -11.70 -1.61 -10.90
N TYR A 58 -10.48 -1.23 -10.55
CA TYR A 58 -9.62 -0.33 -11.35
C TYR A 58 -8.32 -0.99 -11.82
N GLY A 59 -8.13 -2.28 -11.53
CA GLY A 59 -6.95 -3.04 -11.94
C GLY A 59 -5.66 -2.58 -11.27
N ARG A 60 -4.59 -2.43 -12.07
CA ARG A 60 -3.25 -2.06 -11.60
C ARG A 60 -2.88 -0.66 -12.04
N ILE A 61 -2.52 0.18 -11.08
CA ILE A 61 -2.08 1.57 -11.30
C ILE A 61 -0.61 1.68 -10.90
N PRO A 62 0.31 2.08 -11.79
CA PRO A 62 1.70 2.33 -11.42
C PRO A 62 1.83 3.40 -10.33
N VAL A 63 2.83 3.30 -9.48
CA VAL A 63 3.14 4.37 -8.52
C VAL A 63 3.51 5.65 -9.27
N GLY A 64 2.90 6.76 -8.88
CA GLY A 64 3.04 8.06 -9.53
C GLY A 64 1.94 8.37 -10.54
N GLU A 65 1.11 7.38 -10.88
CA GLU A 65 -0.01 7.52 -11.79
C GLU A 65 -1.35 7.55 -11.03
N GLU A 66 -2.39 7.97 -11.74
CA GLU A 66 -3.76 7.88 -11.29
C GLU A 66 -4.57 6.87 -12.11
N GLY A 67 -5.61 6.35 -11.50
CA GLY A 67 -6.60 5.49 -12.15
C GLY A 67 -8.00 5.81 -11.64
N PHE A 68 -8.99 5.25 -12.30
CA PHE A 68 -10.40 5.54 -12.04
C PHE A 68 -11.17 4.25 -11.79
N ASP A 69 -12.04 4.30 -10.79
CA ASP A 69 -13.04 3.27 -10.54
C ASP A 69 -14.41 3.87 -10.90
N ASP A 70 -14.84 3.64 -12.13
CA ASP A 70 -16.09 4.18 -12.65
C ASP A 70 -17.31 3.53 -12.01
N SER A 71 -17.17 2.31 -11.48
CA SER A 71 -18.26 1.64 -10.76
C SER A 71 -18.60 2.33 -9.45
N ARG A 72 -17.62 3.02 -8.85
CA ARG A 72 -17.77 3.77 -7.59
C ARG A 72 -17.64 5.27 -7.77
N CYS A 73 -17.38 5.74 -8.99
CA CYS A 73 -17.03 7.11 -9.31
C CYS A 73 -15.92 7.66 -8.40
N GLU A 74 -14.80 6.94 -8.34
CA GLU A 74 -13.64 7.29 -7.51
C GLU A 74 -12.38 7.51 -8.37
N ARG A 75 -11.58 8.50 -8.01
CA ARG A 75 -10.21 8.70 -8.51
C ARG A 75 -9.22 8.14 -7.49
N ILE A 76 -8.31 7.30 -7.97
CA ILE A 76 -7.27 6.66 -7.17
C ILE A 76 -5.91 7.22 -7.60
N GLU A 77 -5.20 7.82 -6.67
CA GLU A 77 -3.81 8.24 -6.84
C GLU A 77 -2.89 7.24 -6.14
N CYS A 78 -2.00 6.61 -6.91
CA CYS A 78 -1.12 5.58 -6.38
C CYS A 78 0.23 6.16 -5.94
N SER A 79 0.56 6.00 -4.67
CA SER A 79 1.82 6.43 -4.07
C SER A 79 2.62 5.24 -3.53
N GLN A 80 3.89 5.47 -3.16
CA GLN A 80 4.71 4.41 -2.59
C GLN A 80 4.13 3.90 -1.26
N GLY A 81 3.64 2.66 -1.27
CA GLY A 81 3.13 1.98 -0.07
C GLY A 81 1.71 2.35 0.34
N PHE A 82 1.02 3.26 -0.37
CA PHE A 82 -0.38 3.61 -0.09
C PHE A 82 -1.08 4.14 -1.35
N ARG A 83 -2.42 4.14 -1.32
CA ARG A 83 -3.26 4.78 -2.34
C ARG A 83 -4.15 5.83 -1.70
N HIS A 84 -4.30 6.97 -2.37
CA HIS A 84 -5.25 8.00 -1.98
C HIS A 84 -6.48 7.86 -2.89
N VAL A 85 -7.67 7.77 -2.28
CA VAL A 85 -8.93 7.56 -3.02
C VAL A 85 -9.84 8.74 -2.74
N VAL A 86 -10.32 9.39 -3.80
CA VAL A 86 -11.27 10.51 -3.75
C VAL A 86 -12.53 10.11 -4.49
N GLY A 87 -13.67 10.19 -3.82
CA GLY A 87 -14.98 9.95 -4.42
C GLY A 87 -15.86 11.19 -4.40
N CYS A 88 -17.08 11.03 -4.90
CA CYS A 88 -18.08 12.09 -4.86
C CYS A 88 -18.50 12.43 -3.42
N GLY A 89 -18.78 13.71 -3.20
CA GLY A 89 -19.43 14.17 -1.97
C GLY A 89 -20.89 13.74 -1.90
N LYS A 90 -21.48 13.78 -0.70
CA LYS A 90 -22.92 13.55 -0.54
C LYS A 90 -23.69 14.78 -0.99
N VAL A 91 -24.51 14.63 -2.03
CA VAL A 91 -25.47 15.64 -2.46
C VAL A 91 -26.74 15.50 -1.64
N LEU A 92 -27.22 16.60 -1.04
CA LEU A 92 -28.48 16.61 -0.32
C LEU A 92 -29.64 16.82 -1.29
N LYS A 93 -30.79 16.22 -0.98
CA LYS A 93 -32.00 16.40 -1.78
C LYS A 93 -32.38 17.89 -1.75
N PRO A 94 -32.55 18.54 -2.92
CA PRO A 94 -32.99 19.93 -2.97
C PRO A 94 -34.42 20.05 -2.42
N GLU A 95 -34.72 21.17 -1.76
CA GLU A 95 -36.07 21.49 -1.27
C GLU A 95 -37.00 21.94 -2.40
N ASP A 96 -36.43 22.53 -3.45
CA ASP A 96 -37.17 23.01 -4.61
C ASP A 96 -37.60 21.81 -5.51
N PRO A 97 -38.92 21.64 -5.76
CA PRO A 97 -39.43 20.55 -6.59
C PRO A 97 -39.01 20.63 -8.06
N ARG A 98 -38.51 21.79 -8.54
CA ARG A 98 -37.99 21.98 -9.90
C ARG A 98 -36.56 21.47 -10.06
N CYS A 99 -35.92 21.11 -8.95
CA CYS A 99 -34.55 20.62 -8.93
C CYS A 99 -34.54 19.11 -8.72
N ARG A 100 -33.75 18.41 -9.53
CA ARG A 100 -33.50 16.97 -9.39
C ARG A 100 -32.01 16.69 -9.32
N ILE A 101 -31.66 15.63 -8.58
CA ILE A 101 -30.31 15.08 -8.60
C ILE A 101 -30.20 14.25 -9.87
N VAL A 102 -29.14 14.50 -10.64
CA VAL A 102 -28.83 13.79 -11.88
C VAL A 102 -27.42 13.24 -11.76
N ASP A 103 -27.27 11.95 -11.99
CA ASP A 103 -25.96 11.30 -12.05
C ASP A 103 -25.26 11.70 -13.36
N GLY A 104 -23.96 11.96 -13.28
CA GLY A 104 -23.13 12.18 -14.47
C GLY A 104 -22.60 10.88 -15.05
N GLU A 105 -21.82 10.99 -16.13
CA GLU A 105 -21.19 9.85 -16.80
C GLU A 105 -19.68 10.06 -16.97
N GLY A 106 -18.95 8.95 -17.16
CA GLY A 106 -17.50 8.95 -17.37
C GLY A 106 -16.68 8.79 -16.09
N HIS A 107 -15.50 9.38 -16.05
CA HIS A 107 -14.57 9.29 -14.92
C HIS A 107 -14.84 10.36 -13.87
N TYR A 108 -14.44 10.12 -12.63
CA TYR A 108 -14.44 11.17 -11.59
C TYR A 108 -13.66 12.41 -12.09
N PRO A 109 -14.17 13.64 -11.90
CA PRO A 109 -15.39 14.02 -11.16
C PRO A 109 -16.67 14.06 -12.01
N HIS A 110 -16.63 13.71 -13.29
CA HIS A 110 -17.75 13.85 -14.21
C HIS A 110 -18.91 12.89 -13.93
N CYS A 111 -18.63 11.69 -13.41
CA CYS A 111 -19.68 10.76 -12.97
C CYS A 111 -20.38 11.16 -11.66
N CYS A 112 -19.96 12.25 -11.00
CA CYS A 112 -20.57 12.62 -9.73
C CYS A 112 -21.99 13.19 -9.90
N PRO A 113 -22.89 12.90 -8.94
CA PRO A 113 -24.23 13.47 -8.94
C PRO A 113 -24.18 14.99 -8.81
N ASP A 114 -25.04 15.67 -9.58
CA ASP A 114 -25.19 17.12 -9.57
C ASP A 114 -26.68 17.51 -9.50
N ILE A 115 -26.98 18.71 -9.02
CA ILE A 115 -28.35 19.24 -8.95
C ILE A 115 -28.64 20.02 -10.23
N LYS A 116 -29.62 19.56 -11.00
CA LYS A 116 -30.15 20.29 -12.16
C LYS A 116 -31.54 20.82 -11.85
N CYS A 117 -31.74 22.11 -12.09
CA CYS A 117 -33.02 22.78 -11.88
C CYS A 117 -33.59 23.25 -13.22
N ASP A 118 -34.84 22.91 -13.49
CA ASP A 118 -35.56 23.38 -14.68
C ASP A 118 -36.06 24.81 -14.41
N LEU A 119 -35.35 25.82 -14.94
CA LEU A 119 -35.71 27.24 -14.77
C LEU A 119 -36.81 27.72 -15.74
N ASN A 120 -37.28 26.84 -16.63
CA ASN A 120 -38.29 27.13 -17.64
C ASN A 120 -39.71 26.74 -17.18
N VAL A 121 -40.09 27.12 -15.97
CA VAL A 121 -41.49 27.08 -15.55
C VAL A 121 -42.04 28.49 -15.75
N VAL A 122 -42.60 28.73 -16.94
CA VAL A 122 -43.41 29.91 -17.27
C VAL A 122 -44.85 29.65 -16.86
#